data_AF-A0A850PQ93-F1
#
_entry.id   AF-A0A850PQ93-F1
#
_cell.length_a   1.000
_cell.length_b   1.000
_cell.length_c   1.000
_cell.angle_alpha   90.00
_cell.angle_beta   90.00
_cell.angle_gamma   90.00
#
_symmetry.space_group_name_H-M   'P 1'
#
loop_
_entity.id
_entity.type
_entity.pdbx_description
1 polymer ?
#
loop_
_entity_poly.entity_id
_entity_poly.type
_entity_poly.pdbx_seq_one_letter_code
_entity_poly.pdbx_strand_id
1 'polypeptide(L)'
;MGVLGVNTEGLHALATRCEDLADEIATSGAPQTSGNTWQPTTAAMNTVNTSVDATAQRLAGRMLATSAKLSQTAGDYTVQDAASAREIGATVI
;
A
#
# COMPACT_ATOMS: atom_id res chain seq x y z
N MET A 1 16.31 -9.48 -28.28
CA MET A 1 15.03 -9.04 -27.71
C MET A 1 14.97 -9.53 -26.28
N GLY A 2 15.47 -8.74 -25.33
CA GLY A 2 15.52 -9.13 -23.92
C GLY A 2 14.11 -9.16 -23.34
N VAL A 3 13.71 -10.31 -22.81
CA VAL A 3 12.38 -10.54 -22.25
C VAL A 3 12.28 -9.70 -20.97
N LEU A 4 11.53 -8.59 -21.01
CA LEU A 4 11.06 -7.91 -19.81
C LEU A 4 10.02 -8.83 -19.14
N GLY A 5 10.48 -9.88 -18.49
CA GLY A 5 9.63 -10.75 -17.67
C GLY A 5 9.16 -9.97 -16.45
N VAL A 6 7.86 -9.96 -16.19
CA VAL A 6 7.33 -9.34 -14.99
C VAL A 6 7.69 -10.18 -13.78
N ASN A 7 8.43 -9.61 -12.84
CA ASN A 7 8.75 -10.26 -11.58
C ASN A 7 7.56 -10.19 -10.63
N THR A 8 6.69 -11.20 -10.68
CA THR A 8 5.50 -11.32 -9.82
C THR A 8 5.86 -11.43 -8.34
N GLU A 9 6.98 -12.06 -7.99
CA GLU A 9 7.50 -12.10 -6.63
C GLU A 9 7.88 -10.69 -6.13
N GLY A 10 8.50 -9.89 -7.00
CA GLY A 10 8.81 -8.48 -6.71
C GLY A 10 7.56 -7.62 -6.49
N LEU A 11 6.47 -7.88 -7.23
CA LEU A 11 5.19 -7.22 -7.02
C LEU A 11 4.57 -7.59 -5.67
N HIS A 12 4.61 -8.86 -5.28
CA HIS A 12 4.13 -9.31 -3.97
C HIS A 12 4.98 -8.74 -2.83
N ALA A 13 6.29 -8.76 -2.94
CA ALA A 13 7.19 -8.18 -1.94
C ALA A 13 6.92 -6.69 -1.74
N LEU A 14 6.67 -5.94 -2.82
CA LEU A 14 6.29 -4.53 -2.74
C LEU A 14 4.90 -4.35 -2.13
N ALA A 15 3.94 -5.23 -2.43
CA ALA A 15 2.61 -5.21 -1.82
C ALA A 15 2.69 -5.37 -0.30
N THR A 16 3.42 -6.37 0.19
CA THR A 16 3.66 -6.58 1.63
C THR A 16 4.35 -5.37 2.24
N ARG A 17 5.36 -4.79 1.57
CA ARG A 17 6.03 -3.59 2.09
C ARG A 17 5.08 -2.40 2.22
N CYS A 18 4.13 -2.24 1.30
CA CYS A 18 3.10 -1.20 1.41
C CYS A 18 2.15 -1.47 2.59
N GLU A 19 1.82 -2.73 2.88
CA GLU A 19 1.00 -3.11 4.03
C GLU A 19 1.71 -2.80 5.35
N ASP A 20 2.98 -3.18 5.48
CA ASP A 20 3.79 -2.90 6.67
C ASP A 20 3.90 -1.40 6.93
N LEU A 21 4.18 -0.60 5.89
CA LEU A 21 4.27 0.85 6.00
C LEU A 21 2.93 1.50 6.33
N ALA A 22 1.82 0.95 5.81
CA ALA A 22 0.49 1.43 6.14
C ALA A 22 0.19 1.23 7.62
N ASP A 23 0.56 0.07 8.17
CA ASP A 23 0.38 -0.26 9.59
C ASP A 23 1.28 0.61 10.48
N GLU A 24 2.54 0.78 10.12
CA GLU A 24 3.49 1.64 10.83
C GLU A 24 2.98 3.09 10.93
N ILE A 25 2.46 3.64 9.84
CA ILE A 25 1.92 5.01 9.80
C ILE A 25 0.61 5.12 10.57
N ALA A 26 -0.27 4.11 10.49
CA ALA A 26 -1.55 4.11 11.20
C ALA A 26 -1.37 3.98 12.72
N THR A 27 -0.34 3.27 13.16
CA THR A 27 -0.07 3.01 14.59
C THR A 27 0.79 4.06 15.27
N SER A 28 1.52 4.89 14.50
CA SER A 28 2.41 5.92 15.05
C SER A 28 1.67 6.97 15.91
N GLY A 29 0.44 7.34 15.52
CA GLY A 29 -0.46 8.25 16.24
C GLY A 29 0.08 9.68 16.47
N ALA A 30 -0.80 10.67 16.55
CA ALA A 30 -0.38 12.02 16.94
C ALA A 30 -0.03 12.10 18.44
N PRO A 31 0.99 12.89 18.83
CA PRO A 31 1.34 13.07 20.24
C PRO A 31 0.18 13.65 21.04
N GLN A 32 0.01 13.22 22.30
CA GLN A 32 -0.97 13.85 23.18
C GLN A 32 -0.48 15.23 23.63
N THR A 33 -1.29 16.27 23.42
CA THR A 33 -0.96 17.61 23.92
C THR A 33 -1.24 17.69 25.41
N SER A 34 -0.23 18.03 26.22
CA SER A 34 -0.42 18.37 27.62
C SER A 34 -0.86 19.84 27.77
N GLY A 35 -1.95 20.09 28.49
CA GLY A 35 -2.41 21.44 28.80
C GLY A 35 -3.93 21.54 28.89
N ASN A 36 -4.43 22.69 29.34
CA ASN A 36 -5.87 22.92 29.42
C ASN A 36 -6.40 23.37 28.05
N THR A 37 -7.54 22.83 27.61
CA THR A 37 -8.16 23.15 26.31
C THR A 37 -8.48 24.65 26.13
N TRP A 38 -8.63 25.39 27.24
CA TRP A 38 -8.85 26.84 27.23
C TRP A 38 -7.59 27.64 26.84
N GLN A 39 -6.40 27.03 26.87
CA GLN A 39 -5.16 27.65 26.41
C GLN A 39 -5.15 27.64 24.87
N PRO A 40 -5.05 28.81 24.21
CA PRO A 40 -5.11 28.89 22.75
C PRO A 40 -4.09 27.99 22.04
N THR A 41 -2.88 27.89 22.60
CA THR A 41 -1.81 27.04 22.07
C THR A 41 -2.17 25.55 22.14
N THR A 42 -2.76 25.10 23.26
CA THR A 42 -3.20 23.70 23.41
C THR A 42 -4.32 23.37 22.43
N ALA A 43 -5.29 24.27 22.26
CA ALA A 43 -6.35 24.10 21.27
C ALA A 43 -5.82 24.03 19.83
N ALA A 44 -4.85 24.88 19.50
CA ALA A 44 -4.18 24.86 18.19
C ALA A 44 -3.43 23.53 17.96
N MET A 45 -2.65 23.06 18.94
CA MET A 45 -1.92 21.79 18.85
C MET A 45 -2.86 20.59 18.70
N ASN A 46 -3.98 20.54 19.42
CA ASN A 46 -4.98 19.48 19.25
C ASN A 46 -5.57 19.45 17.84
N THR A 47 -5.81 20.62 17.25
CA THR A 47 -6.29 20.73 15.87
C THR A 47 -5.26 20.20 14.87
N VAL A 48 -3.99 20.57 15.05
CA VAL A 48 -2.88 20.06 14.24
C VAL A 48 -2.76 18.54 14.37
N ASN A 49 -2.75 18.01 15.60
CA ASN A 49 -2.67 16.57 15.85
C ASN A 49 -3.80 15.79 15.18
N THR A 50 -5.03 16.31 15.26
CA THR A 50 -6.20 15.71 14.57
C THR A 50 -6.00 15.69 13.05
N SER A 51 -5.43 16.75 12.47
CA SER A 51 -5.15 16.81 11.03
C SER A 51 -4.02 15.87 10.60
N VAL A 52 -3.02 15.67 11.46
CA VAL A 52 -1.93 14.72 11.25
C VAL A 52 -2.48 13.30 11.24
N ASP A 53 -3.32 12.93 12.23
CA ASP A 53 -3.97 11.62 12.28
C ASP A 53 -4.83 11.35 11.03
N ALA A 54 -5.64 12.32 10.62
CA ALA A 54 -6.45 12.20 9.41
C ALA A 54 -5.59 12.01 8.15
N THR A 55 -4.42 12.67 8.10
CA THR A 55 -3.48 12.54 6.98
C THR A 55 -2.79 11.17 6.99
N ALA A 56 -2.37 10.69 8.16
CA ALA A 56 -1.77 9.37 8.35
C ALA A 56 -2.73 8.27 7.88
N GLN A 57 -4.01 8.32 8.29
CA GLN A 57 -5.03 7.36 7.86
C GLN A 57 -5.25 7.36 6.35
N ARG A 58 -5.29 8.55 5.72
CA ARG A 58 -5.41 8.66 4.26
C ARG A 58 -4.20 8.08 3.54
N LEU A 59 -3.01 8.29 4.06
CA LEU A 59 -1.77 7.75 3.49
C LEU A 59 -1.74 6.23 3.61
N ALA A 60 -2.06 5.68 4.79
CA ALA A 60 -2.19 4.25 5.02
C ALA A 60 -3.22 3.61 4.06
N GLY A 61 -4.39 4.22 3.90
CA GLY A 61 -5.40 3.74 2.95
C GLY A 61 -4.92 3.72 1.51
N ARG A 62 -4.12 4.71 1.08
CA ARG A 62 -3.51 4.72 -0.27
C ARG A 62 -2.47 3.62 -0.43
N MET A 63 -1.69 3.32 0.61
CA MET A 63 -0.71 2.23 0.59
C MET A 63 -1.39 0.86 0.48
N LEU A 64 -2.46 0.62 1.25
CA LEU A 64 -3.28 -0.59 1.13
C LEU A 64 -3.94 -0.73 -0.25
N ALA A 65 -4.46 0.37 -0.81
CA ALA A 65 -5.00 0.34 -2.18
C ALA A 65 -3.92 0.02 -3.23
N THR A 66 -2.68 0.43 -2.97
CA THR A 66 -1.53 0.11 -3.83
C THR A 66 -1.14 -1.36 -3.69
N SER A 67 -1.06 -1.89 -2.47
CA SER A 67 -0.77 -3.31 -2.24
C SER A 67 -1.78 -4.22 -2.93
N ALA A 68 -3.08 -3.91 -2.81
CA ALA A 68 -4.14 -4.67 -3.46
C ALA A 68 -3.98 -4.70 -4.99
N LYS A 69 -3.64 -3.56 -5.61
CA LYS A 69 -3.40 -3.49 -7.06
C LYS A 69 -2.18 -4.28 -7.49
N LEU A 70 -1.09 -4.23 -6.71
CA LEU A 70 0.14 -4.98 -6.99
C LEU A 70 -0.13 -6.49 -6.91
N SER A 71 -0.81 -6.94 -5.87
CA SER A 71 -1.19 -8.36 -5.69
C SER A 71 -2.14 -8.85 -6.78
N GLN A 72 -3.13 -8.04 -7.17
CA GLN A 72 -4.01 -8.36 -8.30
C GLN A 72 -3.23 -8.49 -9.61
N THR A 73 -2.39 -7.50 -9.90
CA THR A 73 -1.57 -7.47 -11.13
C THR A 73 -0.63 -8.67 -11.20
N ALA A 74 -0.01 -9.06 -10.07
CA ALA A 74 0.81 -10.25 -10.00
C ALA A 74 0.01 -11.52 -10.34
N GLY A 75 -1.21 -11.65 -9.81
CA GLY A 75 -2.14 -12.72 -10.14
C GLY A 75 -2.49 -12.75 -11.63
N ASP A 76 -2.84 -11.61 -12.22
CA ASP A 76 -3.19 -11.50 -13.63
C ASP A 76 -2.03 -11.96 -14.54
N TYR A 77 -0.78 -11.59 -14.21
CA TYR A 77 0.38 -12.07 -14.95
C TYR A 77 0.57 -13.59 -14.86
N THR A 78 0.37 -14.20 -13.69
CA THR A 78 0.46 -15.67 -13.56
C THR A 78 -0.60 -16.40 -14.39
N VAL A 79 -1.82 -15.87 -14.45
CA VAL A 79 -2.91 -16.44 -15.26
C VAL A 79 -2.59 -16.30 -16.75
N GLN A 80 -2.12 -15.14 -17.17
CA GLN A 80 -1.73 -14.87 -18.56
C GLN A 80 -0.60 -15.81 -19.02
N ASP A 81 0.42 -16.03 -18.20
CA ASP A 81 1.53 -16.92 -18.51
C ASP A 81 1.03 -18.38 -18.68
N ALA A 82 0.19 -18.85 -17.77
CA ALA A 82 -0.41 -20.18 -17.86
C ALA A 82 -1.31 -20.36 -19.09
N ALA A 83 -2.07 -19.33 -19.48
CA ALA A 83 -2.90 -19.35 -20.69
C ALA A 83 -2.02 -19.41 -21.96
N SER A 84 -0.99 -18.58 -22.02
CA SER A 84 -0.05 -18.52 -23.13
C SER A 84 0.69 -19.86 -23.32
N ALA A 85 1.11 -20.49 -22.21
CA ALA A 85 1.75 -21.80 -22.25
C ALA A 85 0.83 -22.90 -22.84
N ARG A 86 -0.48 -22.86 -22.54
CA ARG A 86 -1.46 -23.79 -23.12
C ARG A 86 -1.66 -23.56 -24.61
N GLU A 87 -1.77 -22.30 -25.05
CA GLU A 87 -1.92 -21.95 -26.48
C GLU A 87 -0.69 -22.38 -27.30
N ILE A 88 0.51 -22.14 -26.77
CA ILE A 88 1.76 -22.60 -27.41
C ILE A 88 1.80 -24.13 -27.45
N GLY A 89 1.47 -24.81 -26.34
CA GLY A 89 1.41 -26.27 -26.32
C GLY A 89 0.39 -26.86 -27.31
N ALA A 90 -0.72 -26.17 -27.54
CA ALA A 90 -1.75 -26.58 -28.49
C ALA A 90 -1.40 -26.33 -29.97
N THR A 91 -0.45 -25.43 -30.25
CA THR A 91 -0.01 -25.08 -31.62
C THR A 91 1.23 -25.86 -32.09
N VAL A 92 1.89 -26.60 -31.19
CA VAL A 92 3.05 -27.47 -31.51
C VAL A 92 2.62 -28.89 -31.94
N ILE A 93 1.41 -29.03 -32.52
CA ILE A 93 0.86 -30.27 -33.08
C ILE A 93 0.60 -30.08 -34.57
#